data_AF-A0A4Y2IQJ7-F1
#
_entry.id   AF-A0A4Y2IQJ7-F1
#
_cell.length_a   1.000
_cell.length_b   1.000
_cell.length_c   1.000
_cell.angle_alpha   90.00
_cell.angle_beta   90.00
_cell.angle_gamma   90.00
#
_symmetry.space_group_name_H-M   'P 1'
#
loop_
_entity.id
_entity.type
_entity.pdbx_description
1 polymer ?
#
loop_
_entity_poly.entity_id
_entity_poly.type
_entity_poly.pdbx_seq_one_letter_code
_entity_poly.pdbx_strand_id
1 'polypeptide(L)'
;MNLVQSLLQTYGEKKHLQHPVADRLTGRHLASHIEATEKKKMPARVCIVCSKKFDDKGQRVRKESRFECKQCNVALCIVPFYERYHTVQDFWDLLFYYSSQY
;
A
#
# COMPACT_ATOMS: atom_id res chain seq x y z
N MET A 1 11.32 -18.94 41.83
CA MET A 1 10.51 -18.58 40.64
C MET A 1 10.40 -19.80 39.74
N ASN A 2 9.21 -20.36 39.54
CA ASN A 2 9.00 -21.54 38.69
C ASN A 2 8.79 -21.10 37.23
N LEU A 3 9.32 -21.87 36.27
CA LEU A 3 9.19 -21.66 34.83
C LEU A 3 7.71 -21.45 34.39
N VAL A 4 6.79 -22.14 35.07
CA VAL A 4 5.34 -21.99 34.84
C VAL A 4 4.84 -20.60 35.25
N GLN A 5 5.33 -20.03 36.35
CA GLN A 5 4.96 -18.68 36.78
C GLN A 5 5.51 -17.62 35.83
N SER A 6 6.73 -17.78 35.30
CA SER A 6 7.28 -16.88 34.28
C SER A 6 6.52 -16.98 32.94
N LEU A 7 6.04 -18.17 32.58
CA LEU A 7 5.22 -18.36 31.38
C LEU A 7 3.84 -17.73 31.52
N LEU A 8 3.21 -17.81 32.70
CA LEU A 8 1.92 -17.15 32.96
C LEU A 8 2.04 -15.63 32.96
N GLN A 9 3.13 -15.06 33.49
CA GLN A 9 3.40 -13.62 33.43
C GLN A 9 3.57 -13.13 31.98
N THR A 10 4.35 -13.85 31.16
CA THR A 10 4.55 -13.50 29.75
C THR A 10 3.30 -13.69 28.89
N TYR A 11 2.41 -14.64 29.24
CA TYR A 11 1.15 -14.86 28.52
C TYR A 11 0.08 -13.81 28.83
N GLY A 12 0.05 -13.28 30.06
CA GLY A 12 -0.83 -12.17 30.47
C GLY A 12 -0.39 -10.79 29.97
N GLU A 13 0.89 -10.62 29.63
CA GLU A 13 1.47 -9.38 29.09
C GLU A 13 1.42 -9.27 27.56
N LYS A 14 0.60 -10.10 26.88
CA LYS A 14 0.12 -9.71 25.56
C LYS A 14 -0.80 -8.52 25.75
N LYS A 15 -0.21 -7.34 25.83
CA LYS A 15 -0.89 -6.07 25.61
C LYS A 15 -1.62 -6.26 24.29
N HIS A 16 -2.92 -6.55 24.38
CA HIS A 16 -3.83 -6.39 23.26
C HIS A 16 -3.46 -5.02 22.70
N LEU A 17 -2.86 -4.96 21.51
CA LEU A 17 -2.50 -3.71 20.87
C LEU A 17 -3.83 -2.99 20.68
N GLN A 18 -4.21 -2.20 21.69
CA GLN A 18 -5.25 -1.21 21.60
C GLN A 18 -4.61 -0.12 20.74
N HIS A 19 -4.48 -0.38 19.44
CA HIS A 19 -4.53 0.72 18.51
C HIS A 19 -5.86 1.39 18.79
N PRO A 20 -5.87 2.65 19.25
CA PRO A 20 -7.12 3.33 19.52
C PRO A 20 -7.99 3.19 18.27
N VAL A 21 -9.25 2.82 18.43
CA VAL A 21 -10.20 2.61 17.31
C VAL A 21 -10.19 3.80 16.35
N ALA A 22 -9.88 4.99 16.85
CA ALA A 22 -9.62 6.22 16.09
C ALA A 22 -8.62 6.02 14.95
N ASP A 23 -7.49 5.35 15.19
CA ASP A 23 -6.40 5.20 14.21
C ASP A 23 -6.78 4.26 13.05
N ARG A 24 -7.77 3.37 13.25
CA ARG A 24 -8.36 2.58 12.15
C ARG A 24 -9.08 3.45 11.13
N LEU A 25 -9.62 4.60 11.54
CA LEU A 25 -10.49 5.47 10.73
C LEU A 25 -9.80 6.74 10.24
N THR A 26 -8.82 7.28 10.98
CA THR A 26 -8.26 8.61 10.71
C THR A 26 -6.87 8.61 10.07
N GLY A 27 -6.09 7.54 10.22
CA GLY A 27 -4.68 7.50 9.77
C GLY A 27 -4.43 6.72 8.47
N ARG A 28 -5.44 6.06 7.89
CA ARG A 28 -5.23 5.14 6.76
C ARG A 28 -5.59 5.76 5.42
N HIS A 29 -4.69 5.57 4.45
CA HIS A 29 -4.98 5.79 3.04
C HIS A 29 -5.98 4.72 2.55
N LEU A 30 -7.13 5.16 2.03
CA LEU A 30 -8.21 4.30 1.54
C LEU A 30 -8.32 4.36 0.02
N ALA A 31 -8.46 3.19 -0.60
CA ALA A 31 -8.63 3.10 -2.04
C ALA A 31 -10.02 3.61 -2.41
N SER A 32 -10.08 4.57 -3.32
CA SER A 32 -11.33 5.07 -3.90
C SER A 32 -11.34 4.89 -5.39
N HIS A 33 -12.53 4.88 -5.99
CA HIS A 33 -12.66 4.99 -7.43
C HIS A 33 -12.33 6.41 -7.92
N ILE A 34 -11.76 6.49 -9.11
CA ILE A 34 -11.60 7.77 -9.82
C ILE A 34 -12.99 8.20 -10.30
N GLU A 35 -13.38 9.43 -9.97
CA GLU A 35 -14.69 9.99 -10.32
C GLU A 35 -14.90 10.05 -11.83
N ALA A 36 -16.12 9.74 -12.27
CA ALA A 36 -16.49 9.82 -13.67
C ALA A 36 -16.34 11.26 -14.20
N THR A 37 -15.95 11.38 -15.46
CA THR A 37 -15.97 12.65 -16.18
C THR A 37 -17.08 12.60 -17.23
N GLU A 38 -17.50 13.76 -17.74
CA GLU A 38 -18.48 13.85 -18.85
C GLU A 38 -18.08 12.97 -20.05
N LYS A 39 -16.77 12.81 -20.28
CA LYS A 39 -16.21 12.04 -21.39
C LYS A 39 -16.10 10.54 -21.11
N LYS A 40 -15.96 10.11 -19.85
CA LYS A 40 -15.70 8.71 -19.50
C LYS A 40 -16.37 8.31 -18.19
N LYS A 41 -17.33 7.39 -18.28
CA LYS A 41 -18.08 6.81 -17.14
C LYS A 41 -17.19 6.04 -16.16
N MET A 42 -16.12 5.44 -16.66
CA MET A 42 -15.19 4.62 -15.88
C MET A 42 -13.76 5.04 -16.17
N PRO A 43 -13.30 6.19 -15.65
CA PRO A 43 -11.96 6.67 -15.93
C PRO A 43 -10.92 5.83 -15.21
N ALA A 44 -9.72 5.85 -15.79
CA ALA A 44 -8.54 5.20 -15.26
C ALA A 44 -7.35 6.13 -15.47
N ARG A 45 -6.40 6.09 -14.52
CA ARG A 45 -5.14 6.82 -14.58
C ARG A 45 -3.98 5.82 -14.53
N VAL A 46 -2.81 6.20 -15.02
CA VAL A 46 -1.64 5.32 -14.99
C VAL A 46 -1.18 5.10 -13.55
N CYS A 47 -0.94 3.85 -13.17
CA CYS A 47 -0.38 3.50 -11.88
C CYS A 47 1.04 4.06 -11.76
N ILE A 48 1.27 4.92 -10.75
CA ILE A 48 2.55 5.61 -10.57
C ILE A 48 3.71 4.64 -10.32
N VAL A 49 3.43 3.48 -9.70
CA VAL A 49 4.44 2.44 -9.46
C VAL A 49 4.79 1.70 -10.74
N CYS A 50 3.77 1.30 -11.51
CA CYS A 50 4.00 0.62 -12.78
C CYS A 50 4.74 1.52 -13.76
N SER A 51 4.39 2.81 -13.85
CA SER A 51 5.05 3.74 -14.79
C SER A 51 6.55 3.95 -14.56
N LYS A 52 7.05 3.55 -13.39
CA LYS A 52 8.47 3.61 -13.06
C LYS A 52 9.23 2.33 -13.44
N LYS A 53 8.52 1.24 -13.72
CA LYS A 53 9.11 -0.04 -14.13
C LYS A 53 9.35 -0.05 -15.64
N PHE A 54 10.35 -0.82 -16.05
CA PHE A 54 10.58 -1.16 -17.44
C PHE A 54 10.16 -2.62 -17.69
N ASP A 55 9.70 -2.92 -18.90
CA ASP A 55 9.46 -4.28 -19.35
C ASP A 55 10.73 -4.90 -19.93
N ASP A 56 10.66 -6.17 -20.32
CA ASP A 56 11.78 -6.94 -20.89
C ASP A 56 12.33 -6.32 -22.20
N LYS A 57 11.60 -5.39 -22.81
CA LYS A 57 12.00 -4.67 -24.03
C LYS A 57 12.59 -3.28 -23.72
N GLY A 58 12.79 -2.96 -22.45
CA GLY A 58 13.30 -1.67 -22.00
C GLY A 58 12.29 -0.51 -22.14
N GLN A 59 10.99 -0.81 -22.25
CA GLN A 59 9.94 0.21 -22.36
C GLN A 59 9.24 0.42 -21.00
N ARG A 60 8.81 1.66 -20.74
CA ARG A 60 8.09 1.96 -19.48
C ARG A 60 6.74 1.24 -19.43
N VAL A 61 6.48 0.53 -18.34
CA VAL A 61 5.23 -0.19 -18.12
C VAL A 61 4.08 0.80 -17.87
N ARG A 62 3.07 0.83 -18.74
CA ARG A 62 1.89 1.70 -18.58
C ARG A 62 0.66 0.89 -18.19
N LYS A 63 0.56 0.52 -16.91
CA LYS A 63 -0.64 -0.13 -16.37
C LYS A 63 -1.62 0.91 -15.84
N GLU A 64 -2.84 0.88 -16.34
CA GLU A 64 -3.92 1.75 -15.85
C GLU A 64 -4.55 1.19 -14.57
N SER A 65 -5.01 2.09 -13.70
CA SER A 65 -5.80 1.79 -12.51
C SER A 65 -7.03 2.66 -12.44
N ARG A 66 -8.13 2.07 -11.98
CA ARG A 66 -9.39 2.75 -11.66
C ARG A 66 -9.46 3.20 -10.20
N PHE A 67 -8.43 2.87 -9.43
CA PHE A 67 -8.33 3.17 -8.01
C PHE A 67 -7.28 4.25 -7.78
N GLU A 68 -7.60 5.13 -6.85
CA GLU A 68 -6.74 6.21 -6.40
C GLU A 68 -6.71 6.30 -4.88
N CYS A 69 -5.67 6.94 -4.37
CA CYS A 69 -5.65 7.45 -3.01
C CYS A 69 -5.91 8.95 -3.08
N LYS A 70 -7.08 9.41 -2.60
CA LYS A 70 -7.42 10.85 -2.63
C LYS A 70 -6.46 11.70 -1.80
N GLN A 71 -5.97 11.16 -0.68
CA GLN A 71 -5.02 11.85 0.20
C GLN A 71 -3.66 12.10 -0.48
N CYS A 72 -3.16 11.13 -1.25
CA CYS A 72 -1.90 11.26 -1.99
C CYS A 72 -2.07 11.81 -3.41
N ASN A 73 -3.30 11.88 -3.92
CA ASN A 73 -3.64 12.20 -5.30
C ASN A 73 -2.91 11.33 -6.35
N VAL A 74 -2.67 10.04 -6.04
CA VAL A 74 -2.02 9.09 -6.96
C VAL A 74 -2.95 7.96 -7.35
N ALA A 75 -2.78 7.46 -8.57
CA ALA A 75 -3.41 6.22 -9.02
C ALA A 75 -2.46 5.05 -8.80
N LEU A 76 -3.00 3.96 -8.25
CA LEU A 76 -2.25 2.76 -7.86
C LEU A 76 -3.05 1.53 -8.23
N CYS A 77 -2.40 0.47 -8.73
CA CYS A 77 -3.09 -0.81 -8.85
C CYS A 77 -3.51 -1.27 -7.45
N ILE A 78 -4.77 -1.72 -7.32
CA ILE A 78 -5.35 -2.14 -6.04
C ILE A 78 -4.48 -3.19 -5.34
N VAL A 79 -3.95 -4.15 -6.11
CA VAL A 79 -3.02 -5.17 -5.65
C VAL A 79 -1.84 -5.29 -6.63
N PRO A 80 -0.58 -5.42 -6.16
CA PRO A 80 -0.12 -5.32 -4.77
C PRO A 80 0.29 -3.90 -4.36
N PHE A 81 0.17 -2.92 -5.26
CA PHE A 81 0.84 -1.63 -5.11
C PHE A 81 0.13 -0.68 -4.14
N TYR A 82 -1.19 -0.75 -4.01
CA TYR A 82 -1.92 0.12 -3.09
C TYR A 82 -1.44 -0.07 -1.64
N GLU A 83 -1.37 -1.30 -1.17
CA GLU A 83 -0.88 -1.60 0.17
C GLU A 83 0.59 -1.18 0.34
N ARG A 84 1.48 -1.70 -0.52
CA ARG A 84 2.93 -1.45 -0.41
C ARG A 84 3.31 0.02 -0.46
N TYR A 85 2.62 0.82 -1.26
CA TYR A 85 2.89 2.25 -1.37
C TYR A 85 2.61 3.01 -0.07
N HIS A 86 1.65 2.54 0.75
CA HIS A 86 1.27 3.21 1.99
C HIS A 86 1.79 2.52 3.26
N THR A 87 2.30 1.29 3.18
CA THR A 87 2.82 0.54 4.35
C THR A 87 4.33 0.50 4.45
N VAL A 88 5.06 0.71 3.35
CA VAL A 88 6.53 0.66 3.36
C VAL A 88 7.07 2.08 3.51
N GLN A 89 7.76 2.34 4.64
CA GLN A 89 8.35 3.64 4.98
C GLN A 89 9.26 4.16 3.85
N ASP A 90 10.00 3.25 3.20
CA ASP A 90 10.90 3.53 2.08
C ASP A 90 10.45 2.81 0.80
N PHE A 91 9.26 3.15 0.30
CA PHE A 91 8.75 2.64 -0.98
C PHE A 91 9.74 2.82 -2.15
N TRP A 92 10.64 3.80 -2.06
CA TRP A 92 11.71 4.04 -3.05
C TRP A 92 12.81 2.97 -3.02
N ASP A 93 13.15 2.40 -1.87
CA ASP A 93 14.16 1.34 -1.76
C ASP A 93 13.67 0.03 -2.41
N LEU A 94 12.36 -0.22 -2.36
CA LEU A 94 11.76 -1.34 -3.09
C LEU A 94 11.79 -1.15 -4.61
N LEU A 95 11.65 0.08 -5.11
CA LEU A 95 11.77 0.34 -6.55
C LEU A 95 13.19 0.09 -7.04
N PHE A 96 14.21 0.48 -6.27
CA PHE A 96 15.62 0.15 -6.57
C PHE A 96 15.88 -1.36 -6.51
N TYR A 97 15.38 -2.07 -5.49
CA TYR A 97 15.50 -3.52 -5.39
C TYR A 97 14.87 -4.25 -6.59
N TYR A 98 13.67 -3.84 -7.03
CA TYR A 98 13.00 -4.45 -8.18
C TYR A 98 13.58 -4.02 -9.53
N SER A 99 14.25 -2.87 -9.64
CA SER A 99 15.00 -2.49 -10.84
C SER A 99 16.36 -3.18 -10.95
N SER A 100 16.86 -3.77 -9.86
CA SER A 100 18.14 -4.50 -9.84
C SER A 100 18.00 -5.99 -10.17
N GLN A 101 16.77 -6.51 -10.30
CA GLN A 101 16.50 -7.91 -10.65
C GLN A 101 16.19 -8.14 -12.13
N TYR A 102 16.31 -7.11 -12.98
CA TYR A 102 16.15 -7.19 -14.44
C TYR A 102 17.18 -6.30 -15.13
#